data_AF-A0AAV3YRX8-F1
#
_entry.id   AF-A0AAV3YRX8-F1
#
_cell.length_a   1.000
_cell.length_b   1.000
_cell.length_c   1.000
_cell.angle_alpha   90.00
_cell.angle_beta   90.00
_cell.angle_gamma   90.00
#
_symmetry.space_group_name_H-M   'P 1'
#
loop_
_entity.id
_entity.type
_entity.pdbx_description
1 polymer ?
#
loop_
_entity_poly.entity_id
_entity_poly.type
_entity_poly.pdbx_seq_one_letter_code
_entity_poly.pdbx_strand_id
1 'polypeptide(L)'
;MDCPQVPILGSDDEKALKLAIALAFPRAARLTCTRHLKQNFSDTLADKVGLPSQERQRFITQIFGYNGIIAHGTDHMDIAYRLQHMAESTENRSVQKLIELMSPLLVENAKGLERPGLHLATSQTCPETPQHHQDSRQGSATSDLWCGRVRPLDEYQRFGEPKDVWYSYTGKQQKRHMKKFTITTKERLVRSTNSEKVVVEPKHKGKKQGQRKRKICNQTLSVSKRKQLNRF
;
A
#
# COMPACT_ATOMS: atom_id res chain seq x y z
N MET A 1 -9.24 -30.44 12.08
CA MET A 1 -7.86 -30.10 11.65
C MET A 1 -8.02 -29.05 10.57
N ASP A 2 -8.21 -27.80 10.98
CA ASP A 2 -8.49 -26.72 10.05
C ASP A 2 -7.20 -26.35 9.34
N CYS A 3 -7.14 -26.57 8.04
CA CYS A 3 -5.98 -26.19 7.24
C CYS A 3 -5.90 -24.66 7.26
N PRO A 4 -4.84 -24.05 7.84
CA PRO A 4 -4.75 -22.60 7.94
C PRO A 4 -4.71 -22.03 6.53
N GLN A 5 -5.78 -21.34 6.15
CA GLN A 5 -5.87 -20.69 4.85
C GLN A 5 -4.70 -19.73 4.71
N VAL A 6 -4.01 -19.83 3.58
CA VAL A 6 -2.92 -18.93 3.23
C VAL A 6 -3.50 -17.53 3.05
N PRO A 7 -3.00 -16.50 3.76
CA PRO A 7 -3.51 -15.15 3.60
C PRO A 7 -3.25 -14.64 2.19
N ILE A 8 -4.23 -13.96 1.62
CA ILE A 8 -4.10 -13.28 0.34
C ILE A 8 -3.89 -11.79 0.58
N LEU A 9 -2.81 -11.27 0.03
CA LEU A 9 -2.40 -9.88 0.20
C LEU A 9 -2.51 -9.16 -1.13
N GLY A 10 -3.44 -8.22 -1.20
CA GLY A 10 -3.52 -7.25 -2.29
C GLY A 10 -2.46 -6.17 -2.14
N SER A 11 -1.61 -5.96 -3.14
CA SER A 11 -0.62 -4.89 -3.15
C SER A 11 -0.62 -4.12 -4.46
N ASP A 12 0.03 -2.97 -4.47
CA ASP A 12 0.44 -2.33 -5.73
C ASP A 12 1.61 -3.09 -6.36
N ASP A 13 1.94 -2.79 -7.62
CA ASP A 13 3.05 -3.39 -8.38
C ASP A 13 4.43 -2.85 -7.97
N GLU A 14 4.52 -2.24 -6.78
CA GLU A 14 5.74 -1.62 -6.29
C GLU A 14 6.77 -2.67 -5.83
N LYS A 15 7.96 -2.63 -6.42
CA LYS A 15 9.05 -3.60 -6.14
C LYS A 15 9.41 -3.70 -4.65
N ALA A 16 9.45 -2.57 -3.94
CA ALA A 16 9.78 -2.55 -2.51
C ALA A 16 8.71 -3.27 -1.68
N LEU A 17 7.43 -2.98 -1.95
CA LEU A 17 6.30 -3.61 -1.27
C LEU A 17 6.22 -5.12 -1.57
N LYS A 18 6.50 -5.50 -2.82
CA LYS A 18 6.63 -6.89 -3.25
C LYS A 18 7.65 -7.67 -2.43
N LEU A 19 8.83 -7.09 -2.21
CA LEU A 19 9.90 -7.68 -1.40
C LEU A 19 9.52 -7.72 0.07
N ALA A 20 8.95 -6.65 0.62
CA ALA A 20 8.51 -6.60 2.00
C ALA A 20 7.45 -7.66 2.32
N ILE A 21 6.47 -7.85 1.43
CA ILE A 21 5.45 -8.90 1.56
C ILE A 21 6.09 -10.29 1.50
N ALA A 22 6.99 -10.53 0.55
CA ALA A 22 7.66 -11.82 0.41
C ALA A 22 8.50 -12.17 1.65
N LEU A 23 9.15 -11.17 2.27
CA LEU A 23 9.94 -11.34 3.49
C LEU A 23 9.06 -11.54 4.73
N ALA A 24 8.00 -10.75 4.89
CA ALA A 24 7.13 -10.79 6.07
C ALA A 24 6.14 -11.97 6.04
N PHE A 25 5.68 -12.36 4.85
CA PHE A 25 4.66 -13.39 4.63
C PHE A 25 5.06 -14.33 3.49
N PRO A 26 6.10 -15.16 3.68
CA PRO A 26 6.66 -16.01 2.62
C PRO A 26 5.66 -17.02 2.04
N ARG A 27 4.60 -17.35 2.80
CA ARG A 27 3.54 -18.25 2.36
C ARG A 27 2.35 -17.54 1.73
N ALA A 28 2.21 -16.22 1.88
CA ALA A 28 1.03 -15.49 1.41
C ALA A 28 0.91 -15.53 -0.12
N ALA A 29 -0.32 -15.61 -0.62
CA ALA A 29 -0.58 -15.33 -2.02
C ALA A 29 -0.58 -13.80 -2.19
N ARG A 30 0.26 -13.28 -3.07
CA ARG A 30 0.26 -11.85 -3.38
C ARG A 30 -0.50 -11.62 -4.67
N LEU A 31 -1.49 -10.73 -4.62
CA LEU A 31 -2.24 -10.28 -5.79
C LEU A 31 -1.98 -8.79 -6.00
N THR A 32 -1.72 -8.42 -7.24
CA THR A 32 -1.73 -7.03 -7.67
C THR A 32 -3.19 -6.67 -7.91
N CYS A 33 -3.66 -5.55 -7.36
CA CYS A 33 -5.05 -5.20 -7.56
C CYS A 33 -5.33 -4.93 -9.06
N THR A 34 -6.46 -5.41 -9.55
CA THR A 34 -6.85 -5.31 -10.96
C THR A 34 -6.90 -3.85 -11.45
N ARG A 35 -7.26 -2.93 -10.56
CA ARG A 35 -7.25 -1.49 -10.84
C ARG A 35 -5.84 -0.97 -11.15
N HIS A 36 -4.84 -1.32 -10.33
CA HIS A 36 -3.46 -0.87 -10.56
C HIS A 36 -2.84 -1.59 -11.76
N LEU A 37 -3.17 -2.87 -12.00
CA LEU A 37 -2.78 -3.55 -13.23
C LEU A 37 -3.31 -2.84 -14.49
N LYS A 38 -4.60 -2.46 -14.50
CA LYS A 38 -5.21 -1.70 -15.59
C LYS A 38 -4.50 -0.35 -15.79
N GLN A 39 -4.24 0.37 -14.70
CA GLN A 39 -3.57 1.66 -14.74
C GLN A 39 -2.14 1.54 -15.26
N ASN A 40 -1.34 0.64 -14.71
CA ASN A 40 0.04 0.41 -15.12
C ASN A 40 0.12 -0.02 -16.59
N PHE A 41 -0.81 -0.87 -17.04
CA PHE A 41 -0.89 -1.27 -18.44
C PHE A 41 -1.23 -0.07 -19.35
N SER A 42 -2.22 0.74 -18.97
CA SER A 42 -2.60 1.97 -19.67
C SER A 42 -1.42 2.96 -19.79
N ASP A 43 -0.74 3.22 -18.68
CA ASP A 43 0.37 4.17 -18.61
C ASP A 43 1.56 3.66 -19.42
N THR A 44 1.82 2.35 -19.39
CA THR A 44 2.90 1.76 -20.19
C THR A 44 2.60 1.86 -21.70
N LEU A 45 1.35 1.66 -22.12
CA LEU A 45 0.95 1.87 -23.52
C LEU A 45 1.07 3.35 -23.94
N ALA A 46 0.81 4.29 -23.02
CA ALA A 46 0.98 5.72 -23.28
C ALA A 46 2.46 6.08 -23.39
N ASP A 47 3.26 5.72 -22.38
CA ASP A 47 4.63 6.21 -22.22
C ASP A 47 5.64 5.49 -23.11
N LYS A 48 5.46 4.18 -23.31
CA LYS A 48 6.43 3.36 -24.07
C LYS A 48 6.05 3.20 -25.54
N VAL A 49 4.75 3.12 -25.83
CA VAL A 49 4.26 2.88 -27.19
C VAL A 49 3.75 4.17 -27.85
N GLY A 50 3.29 5.15 -27.05
CA GLY A 50 2.72 6.39 -27.59
C GLY A 50 1.30 6.23 -28.12
N LEU A 51 0.55 5.21 -27.68
CA LEU A 51 -0.80 4.96 -28.20
C LEU A 51 -1.79 6.05 -27.78
N PRO A 52 -2.73 6.44 -28.66
CA PRO A 52 -3.79 7.38 -28.32
C PRO A 52 -4.78 6.76 -27.31
N SER A 53 -5.45 7.61 -26.53
CA SER A 53 -6.32 7.17 -25.44
C SER A 53 -7.43 6.20 -25.88
N GLN A 54 -7.96 6.36 -27.10
CA GLN A 54 -9.02 5.51 -27.63
C GLN A 54 -8.53 4.07 -27.88
N GLU A 55 -7.35 3.90 -28.48
CA GLU A 55 -6.76 2.58 -28.71
C GLU A 55 -6.34 1.92 -27.40
N ARG A 56 -5.77 2.68 -26.46
CA ARG A 56 -5.45 2.17 -25.12
C ARG A 56 -6.69 1.59 -24.44
N GLN A 57 -7.81 2.30 -24.49
CA GLN A 57 -9.07 1.83 -23.90
C GLN A 57 -9.59 0.57 -24.59
N ARG A 58 -9.42 0.45 -25.92
CA ARG A 58 -9.75 -0.76 -26.67
C ARG A 58 -8.94 -1.96 -26.17
N PHE A 59 -7.62 -1.82 -26.04
CA PHE A 59 -6.75 -2.88 -25.52
C PHE A 59 -7.08 -3.25 -24.06
N ILE A 60 -7.29 -2.26 -23.20
CA ILE A 60 -7.67 -2.49 -21.79
C ILE A 60 -9.00 -3.25 -21.72
N THR A 61 -9.99 -2.87 -22.51
CA THR A 61 -11.31 -3.53 -22.52
C THR A 61 -11.21 -4.94 -23.08
N GLN A 62 -10.37 -5.18 -24.08
CA GLN A 62 -10.16 -6.51 -24.66
C GLN A 62 -9.47 -7.48 -23.69
N ILE A 63 -8.47 -7.01 -22.93
CA ILE A 63 -7.75 -7.86 -21.96
C ILE A 63 -8.59 -8.06 -20.71
N PHE A 64 -8.97 -6.96 -20.07
CA PHE A 64 -9.55 -6.99 -18.73
C PHE A 64 -11.08 -7.08 -18.75
N GLY A 65 -11.74 -6.96 -19.90
CA GLY A 65 -13.20 -6.91 -19.99
C GLY A 65 -13.80 -5.63 -19.38
N TYR A 66 -15.11 -5.47 -19.56
CA TYR A 66 -15.86 -4.34 -18.99
C TYR A 66 -15.88 -4.38 -17.46
N ASN A 67 -15.99 -5.58 -16.90
CA ASN A 67 -16.11 -5.80 -15.46
C ASN A 67 -14.76 -6.00 -14.75
N GLY A 68 -13.64 -6.04 -15.48
CA GLY A 68 -12.35 -6.44 -14.93
C GLY A 68 -12.16 -7.96 -14.92
N ILE A 69 -11.02 -8.39 -14.36
CA ILE A 69 -10.74 -9.80 -14.10
C ILE A 69 -11.58 -10.17 -12.86
N ILE A 70 -12.83 -10.58 -13.07
CA ILE A 70 -13.74 -11.00 -12.00
C ILE A 70 -13.67 -12.50 -11.91
N ALA A 71 -13.04 -13.00 -10.84
CA ALA A 71 -12.76 -14.38 -10.45
C ALA A 71 -13.83 -15.43 -10.78
N HIS A 72 -14.11 -15.65 -12.06
CA HIS A 72 -14.76 -16.82 -12.56
C HIS A 72 -13.65 -17.84 -12.80
N GLY A 73 -13.86 -19.11 -12.41
CA GLY A 73 -12.80 -20.14 -12.36
C GLY A 73 -12.15 -20.53 -13.69
N THR A 74 -12.41 -19.79 -14.76
CA THR A 74 -11.79 -19.93 -16.09
C THR A 74 -11.03 -18.67 -16.53
N ASP A 75 -10.97 -17.63 -15.70
CA ASP A 75 -10.44 -16.32 -16.08
C ASP A 75 -8.96 -16.34 -16.51
N HIS A 76 -8.14 -17.21 -15.91
CA HIS A 76 -6.71 -17.27 -16.26
C HIS A 76 -6.49 -17.78 -17.68
N MET A 77 -7.28 -18.77 -18.11
CA MET A 77 -7.27 -19.28 -19.48
C MET A 77 -7.76 -18.22 -20.46
N ASP A 78 -8.82 -17.51 -20.08
CA ASP A 78 -9.37 -16.41 -20.88
C ASP A 78 -8.36 -15.27 -21.06
N ILE A 79 -7.63 -14.89 -20.01
CA ILE A 79 -6.63 -13.82 -20.09
C ILE A 79 -5.47 -14.23 -20.98
N ALA A 80 -4.94 -15.43 -20.80
CA ALA A 80 -3.84 -15.93 -21.65
C ALA A 80 -4.25 -15.97 -23.12
N TYR A 81 -5.45 -16.49 -23.41
CA TYR A 81 -6.01 -16.53 -24.76
C TYR A 81 -6.23 -15.12 -25.34
N ARG A 82 -6.82 -14.19 -24.58
CA ARG A 82 -7.03 -12.79 -25.00
C ARG A 82 -5.71 -12.08 -25.30
N LEU A 83 -4.68 -12.30 -24.47
CA LEU A 83 -3.35 -11.74 -24.68
C LEU A 83 -2.71 -12.28 -25.97
N GLN A 84 -2.78 -13.59 -26.17
CA GLN A 84 -2.25 -14.24 -27.38
C GLN A 84 -2.99 -13.75 -28.64
N HIS A 85 -4.32 -13.84 -28.66
CA HIS A 85 -5.13 -13.40 -29.79
C HIS A 85 -4.89 -11.91 -30.11
N MET A 86 -4.74 -11.07 -29.09
CA MET A 86 -4.46 -9.66 -29.27
C MET A 86 -3.07 -9.41 -29.85
N ALA A 87 -2.05 -10.17 -29.41
CA ALA A 87 -0.70 -10.11 -29.98
C ALA A 87 -0.70 -10.54 -31.46
N GLU A 88 -1.47 -11.56 -31.83
CA GLU A 88 -1.62 -12.03 -33.21
C GLU A 88 -2.40 -11.03 -34.08
N SER A 89 -3.44 -10.39 -33.52
CA SER A 89 -4.31 -9.47 -34.26
C SER A 89 -3.74 -8.06 -34.46
N THR A 90 -2.70 -7.67 -33.72
CA THR A 90 -2.14 -6.32 -33.81
C THR A 90 -0.94 -6.30 -34.75
N GLU A 91 -0.94 -5.37 -35.70
CA GLU A 91 0.22 -5.13 -36.59
C GLU A 91 1.33 -4.34 -35.89
N ASN A 92 1.06 -3.76 -34.72
CA ASN A 92 2.01 -2.93 -34.01
C ASN A 92 2.99 -3.79 -33.19
N ARG A 93 4.21 -3.96 -33.72
CA ARG A 93 5.29 -4.73 -33.10
C ARG A 93 5.66 -4.26 -31.67
N SER A 94 5.49 -2.97 -31.37
CA SER A 94 5.76 -2.46 -30.01
C SER A 94 4.70 -2.91 -29.01
N VAL A 95 3.44 -2.99 -29.44
CA VAL A 95 2.34 -3.53 -28.63
C VAL A 95 2.54 -5.03 -28.39
N GLN A 96 2.93 -5.79 -29.41
CA GLN A 96 3.24 -7.23 -29.27
C GLN A 96 4.31 -7.47 -28.20
N LYS A 97 5.45 -6.78 -28.29
CA LYS A 97 6.54 -6.89 -27.31
C LYS A 97 6.09 -6.52 -25.89
N LEU A 98 5.22 -5.52 -25.76
CA LEU A 98 4.69 -5.14 -24.45
C LEU A 98 3.74 -6.20 -23.88
N ILE A 99 2.88 -6.78 -24.72
CA ILE A 99 2.00 -7.88 -24.33
C ILE A 99 2.83 -9.07 -23.85
N GLU A 100 3.88 -9.45 -24.59
CA GLU A 100 4.81 -10.51 -24.20
C GLU A 100 5.46 -10.22 -22.84
N LEU A 101 5.90 -8.98 -22.60
CA LEU A 101 6.53 -8.57 -21.35
C LEU A 101 5.56 -8.60 -20.15
N MET A 102 4.30 -8.21 -20.35
CA MET A 102 3.30 -8.10 -19.28
C MET A 102 2.48 -9.38 -19.07
N SER A 103 2.45 -10.28 -20.04
CA SER A 103 1.70 -11.53 -19.99
C SER A 103 2.00 -12.38 -18.74
N PRO A 104 3.27 -12.61 -18.34
CA PRO A 104 3.56 -13.37 -17.12
C PRO A 104 2.94 -12.77 -15.86
N LEU A 105 2.95 -11.44 -15.72
CA LEU A 105 2.39 -10.74 -14.56
C LEU A 105 0.85 -10.86 -14.52
N LEU A 106 0.20 -10.73 -15.67
CA LEU A 106 -1.27 -10.85 -15.77
C LEU A 106 -1.73 -12.28 -15.50
N VAL A 107 -1.02 -13.27 -16.05
CA VAL A 107 -1.29 -14.69 -15.82
C VAL A 107 -1.03 -15.11 -14.37
N GLU A 108 0.06 -14.64 -13.76
CA GLU A 108 0.35 -14.90 -12.34
C GLU A 108 -0.77 -14.36 -11.43
N ASN A 109 -1.23 -13.13 -11.69
CA ASN A 109 -2.33 -12.53 -10.94
C ASN A 109 -3.64 -13.31 -11.12
N ALA A 110 -3.96 -13.75 -12.33
CA ALA A 110 -5.14 -14.55 -12.60
C ALA A 110 -5.11 -15.92 -11.89
N LYS A 111 -3.97 -16.63 -11.96
CA LYS A 111 -3.77 -17.89 -11.24
C LYS A 111 -3.85 -17.74 -9.73
N GLY A 112 -3.40 -16.60 -9.19
CA GLY A 112 -3.54 -16.31 -7.77
C GLY A 112 -5.00 -16.21 -7.31
N LEU A 113 -5.94 -15.91 -8.22
CA LEU A 113 -7.37 -15.86 -7.92
C LEU A 113 -8.00 -17.25 -7.74
N GLU A 114 -7.41 -18.29 -8.33
CA GLU A 114 -7.97 -19.65 -8.33
C GLU A 114 -7.53 -20.49 -7.13
N ARG A 115 -6.72 -19.92 -6.24
CA ARG A 115 -6.25 -20.65 -5.06
C ARG A 115 -7.46 -21.02 -4.18
N PRO A 116 -7.62 -22.30 -3.82
CA PRO A 116 -8.73 -22.74 -2.99
C PRO A 116 -8.73 -21.97 -1.67
N GLY A 117 -9.87 -21.34 -1.37
CA GLY A 117 -10.03 -20.40 -0.24
C GLY A 117 -10.21 -18.93 -0.65
N LEU A 118 -10.04 -18.58 -1.94
CA LEU A 118 -10.33 -17.25 -2.48
C LEU A 118 -11.68 -17.16 -3.22
N HIS A 119 -12.67 -17.95 -2.81
CA HIS A 119 -14.05 -17.56 -3.15
C HIS A 119 -14.32 -16.29 -2.35
N LEU A 120 -14.13 -15.14 -3.00
CA LEU A 120 -14.61 -13.87 -2.48
C LEU A 120 -16.04 -14.11 -2.01
N ALA A 121 -16.35 -13.71 -0.79
CA ALA A 121 -17.70 -13.66 -0.26
C ALA A 121 -18.50 -12.57 -1.00
N THR A 122 -18.62 -12.67 -2.32
CA THR A 122 -19.26 -11.67 -3.18
C THR A 122 -20.78 -11.79 -3.20
N SER A 123 -21.38 -12.75 -2.48
CA SER A 123 -22.84 -12.84 -2.41
C SER A 123 -23.43 -13.70 -1.27
N GLN A 124 -22.65 -14.15 -0.29
CA GLN A 124 -23.26 -14.79 0.89
C GLN A 124 -23.77 -13.71 1.84
N THR A 125 -25.09 -13.49 1.80
CA THR A 125 -25.84 -12.94 2.93
C THR A 125 -25.36 -13.62 4.19
N CYS A 126 -24.84 -12.82 5.14
CA CYS A 126 -24.39 -13.32 6.43
C CYS A 126 -25.54 -14.14 7.05
N PRO A 127 -25.35 -15.42 7.41
CA PRO A 127 -26.32 -16.08 8.27
C PRO A 127 -26.40 -15.29 9.57
N GLU A 128 -27.62 -14.96 9.96
CA GLU A 128 -27.92 -14.22 11.18
C GLU A 128 -27.17 -14.84 12.36
N THR A 129 -26.49 -13.97 13.10
CA THR A 129 -25.68 -14.33 14.25
C THR A 129 -26.58 -14.96 15.32
N PRO A 130 -26.33 -16.19 15.78
CA PRO A 130 -27.05 -16.73 16.93
C PRO A 130 -26.75 -15.85 18.15
N GLN A 131 -27.79 -15.35 18.81
CA GLN A 131 -27.67 -14.67 20.10
C GLN A 131 -27.01 -15.63 21.10
N HIS A 132 -25.76 -15.37 21.47
CA HIS A 132 -25.10 -16.12 22.53
C HIS A 132 -25.17 -15.35 23.84
N HIS A 133 -25.81 -16.02 24.80
CA HIS A 133 -25.90 -15.69 26.21
C HIS A 133 -24.54 -15.30 26.82
N GLN A 134 -24.59 -14.28 27.67
CA GLN A 134 -23.53 -13.94 28.61
C GLN A 134 -23.36 -15.07 29.61
N ASP A 135 -22.13 -15.57 29.78
CA ASP A 135 -21.73 -16.14 31.06
C ASP A 135 -20.23 -15.99 31.33
N SER A 136 -19.93 -16.11 32.61
CA SER A 136 -18.92 -15.35 33.34
C SER A 136 -17.57 -16.06 33.48
N ARG A 137 -16.48 -15.27 33.46
CA ARG A 137 -15.17 -15.42 34.14
C ARG A 137 -14.59 -16.84 34.37
N GLN A 138 -13.37 -17.08 33.87
CA GLN A 138 -12.13 -17.17 34.68
C GLN A 138 -10.90 -17.41 33.78
N GLY A 139 -9.76 -16.87 34.20
CA GLY A 139 -8.55 -16.78 33.38
C GLY A 139 -7.74 -18.07 33.29
N SER A 140 -6.95 -18.18 32.24
CA SER A 140 -5.67 -18.87 32.25
C SER A 140 -4.72 -18.19 31.27
N ALA A 141 -3.54 -17.83 31.77
CA ALA A 141 -2.43 -17.35 30.98
C ALA A 141 -1.65 -18.58 30.51
N THR A 142 -1.78 -18.95 29.24
CA THR A 142 -0.78 -19.75 28.51
C THR A 142 -1.12 -19.71 27.02
N SER A 143 -0.07 -19.73 26.20
CA SER A 143 -0.08 -19.87 24.74
C SER A 143 -0.29 -18.57 23.95
N ASP A 144 0.78 -17.78 23.88
CA ASP A 144 1.08 -16.91 22.74
C ASP A 144 1.34 -17.77 21.49
N LEU A 145 0.29 -18.45 21.01
CA LEU A 145 0.24 -18.97 19.66
C LEU A 145 0.02 -17.77 18.74
N TRP A 146 0.88 -17.67 17.73
CA TRP A 146 0.83 -16.70 16.64
C TRP A 146 -0.55 -16.64 15.95
N CYS A 147 -1.51 -15.92 16.51
CA CYS A 147 -2.60 -15.33 15.75
C CYS A 147 -2.07 -14.03 15.16
N GLY A 148 -1.97 -13.95 13.83
CA GLY A 148 -1.41 -12.84 13.06
C GLY A 148 -2.12 -11.49 13.27
N ARG A 149 -2.08 -10.94 14.47
CA ARG A 149 -2.40 -9.54 14.74
C ARG A 149 -1.29 -8.72 14.12
N VAL A 150 -1.59 -8.13 12.97
CA VAL A 150 -0.82 -7.04 12.39
C VAL A 150 -0.69 -5.97 13.48
N ARG A 151 0.49 -5.87 14.12
CA ARG A 151 0.79 -4.75 14.99
C ARG A 151 1.01 -3.54 14.10
N PRO A 152 0.32 -2.41 14.32
CA PRO A 152 0.71 -1.16 13.69
C PRO A 152 2.18 -0.91 14.00
N LEU A 153 2.95 -0.43 13.02
CA LEU A 153 4.28 0.15 13.26
C LEU A 153 4.17 1.12 14.46
N ASP A 154 5.14 1.10 15.39
CA ASP A 154 5.09 1.86 16.65
C ASP A 154 4.75 3.36 16.45
N GLU A 155 5.12 3.91 15.30
CA GLU A 155 4.84 5.28 14.87
C GLU A 155 3.34 5.57 14.68
N TYR A 156 2.55 4.55 14.37
CA TYR A 156 1.11 4.63 14.14
C TYR A 156 0.27 4.08 15.30
N GLN A 157 0.91 3.48 16.31
CA GLN A 157 0.22 2.88 17.46
C GLN A 157 -0.60 3.91 18.24
N ARG A 158 -0.20 5.19 18.22
CA ARG A 158 -0.92 6.31 18.85
C ARG A 158 -2.20 6.74 18.12
N PHE A 159 -2.46 6.17 16.95
CA PHE A 159 -3.60 6.52 16.11
C PHE A 159 -4.61 5.37 15.93
N GLY A 160 -4.32 4.18 16.48
CA GLY A 160 -5.24 3.05 16.48
C GLY A 160 -6.25 3.18 17.61
N GLU A 161 -7.38 3.85 17.35
CA GLU A 161 -8.53 3.82 18.24
C GLU A 161 -9.36 2.55 17.98
N PRO A 162 -9.86 1.86 19.03
CA PRO A 162 -10.79 0.75 18.86
C PRO A 162 -12.04 1.18 18.06
N LYS A 163 -12.60 0.24 17.30
CA LYS A 163 -13.76 0.49 16.41
C LYS A 163 -14.95 1.10 17.17
N ASP A 164 -15.19 0.65 18.39
CA ASP A 164 -16.30 1.11 19.23
C ASP A 164 -16.10 2.58 19.67
N VAL A 165 -14.86 2.96 19.95
CA VAL A 165 -14.49 4.35 20.28
C VAL A 165 -14.67 5.25 19.05
N TRP A 166 -14.30 4.79 17.86
CA TRP A 166 -14.48 5.55 16.62
C TRP A 166 -15.95 5.89 16.32
N TYR A 167 -16.87 4.96 16.55
CA TYR A 167 -18.30 5.21 16.35
C TYR A 167 -18.92 6.08 17.42
N SER A 168 -18.33 6.14 18.61
CA SER A 168 -18.76 7.08 19.65
C SER A 168 -18.41 8.54 19.32
N TYR A 169 -17.50 8.78 18.36
CA TYR A 169 -17.11 10.13 17.97
C TYR A 169 -18.18 10.86 17.17
N THR A 170 -18.41 12.11 17.53
CA THR A 170 -19.18 13.04 16.70
C THR A 170 -18.51 13.22 15.33
N GLY A 171 -19.28 13.57 14.30
CA GLY A 171 -18.73 13.82 12.96
C GLY A 171 -17.62 14.88 12.92
N LYS A 172 -17.62 15.86 13.84
CA LYS A 172 -16.53 16.84 13.99
C LYS A 172 -15.25 16.20 14.56
N GLN A 173 -15.37 15.29 15.52
CA GLN A 173 -14.24 14.56 16.08
C GLN A 173 -13.62 13.59 15.06
N GLN A 174 -14.45 12.84 14.33
CA GLN A 174 -13.99 11.97 13.25
C GLN A 174 -13.22 12.76 12.18
N LYS A 175 -13.74 13.91 11.74
CA LYS A 175 -13.03 14.80 10.79
C LYS A 175 -11.70 15.31 11.34
N ARG A 176 -11.62 15.70 12.62
CA ARG A 176 -10.35 16.11 13.26
C ARG A 176 -9.34 14.96 13.33
N HIS A 177 -9.80 13.76 13.65
CA HIS A 177 -8.97 12.56 13.72
C HIS A 177 -8.45 12.17 12.33
N MET A 178 -9.33 12.19 11.32
CA MET A 178 -8.98 11.94 9.92
C MET A 178 -8.00 13.00 9.39
N LYS A 179 -8.14 14.27 9.80
CA LYS A 179 -7.18 15.33 9.46
C LYS A 179 -5.78 15.05 10.01
N LYS A 180 -5.63 14.39 11.17
CA LYS A 180 -4.31 13.97 11.66
C LYS A 180 -3.67 12.90 10.77
N PHE A 181 -4.46 12.05 10.13
CA PHE A 181 -4.00 11.04 9.16
C PHE A 181 -3.72 11.63 7.77
N THR A 182 -4.54 12.59 7.31
CA THR A 182 -4.40 13.21 5.99
C THR A 182 -3.48 14.43 5.97
N ILE A 183 -3.00 14.90 7.13
CA ILE A 183 -1.73 15.64 7.18
C ILE A 183 -0.64 14.64 6.78
N THR A 184 -0.52 14.42 5.47
CA THR A 184 0.77 14.21 4.83
C THR A 184 1.64 15.27 5.46
N THR A 185 2.55 14.87 6.34
CA THR A 185 3.54 15.79 6.85
C THR A 185 4.23 16.30 5.61
N LYS A 186 3.94 17.54 5.21
CA LYS A 186 4.64 18.21 4.12
C LYS A 186 6.08 18.24 4.59
N GLU A 187 6.83 17.25 4.18
CA GLU A 187 8.23 17.12 4.50
C GLU A 187 8.88 18.35 3.89
N ARG A 188 9.32 19.25 4.76
CA ARG A 188 9.94 20.48 4.31
C ARG A 188 11.30 20.09 3.76
N LEU A 189 11.42 20.14 2.43
CA LEU A 189 12.67 19.88 1.75
C LEU A 189 13.57 21.11 1.91
N VAL A 190 14.80 20.90 2.36
CA VAL A 190 15.83 21.93 2.46
C VAL A 190 16.87 21.64 1.39
N ARG A 191 17.14 22.62 0.53
CA ARG A 191 18.24 22.56 -0.44
C ARG A 191 19.54 23.01 0.23
N SER A 192 20.61 22.29 -0.05
CA SER A 192 21.98 22.72 0.24
C SER A 192 22.26 24.06 -0.44
N THR A 193 23.18 24.85 0.11
CA THR A 193 23.57 26.17 -0.43
C THR A 193 24.06 26.08 -1.87
N ASN A 194 24.69 24.97 -2.26
CA ASN A 194 25.13 24.70 -3.62
C ASN A 194 24.04 24.07 -4.51
N SER A 195 22.81 23.91 -4.01
CA SER A 195 21.65 23.31 -4.69
C SER A 195 21.79 21.85 -5.14
N GLU A 196 22.94 21.19 -4.94
CA GLU A 196 23.17 19.81 -5.38
C GLU A 196 22.44 18.76 -4.55
N LYS A 197 22.10 19.06 -3.29
CA LYS A 197 21.47 18.11 -2.37
C LYS A 197 20.17 18.67 -1.81
N VAL A 198 19.13 17.85 -1.84
CA VAL A 198 17.84 18.11 -1.19
C VAL A 198 17.71 17.13 -0.05
N VAL A 199 17.51 17.62 1.17
CA VAL A 199 17.35 16.78 2.37
C VAL A 199 16.02 17.13 3.03
N VAL A 200 15.32 16.11 3.54
CA VAL A 200 14.12 16.28 4.35
C VAL A 200 14.49 16.92 5.69
N GLU A 201 13.89 18.07 6.03
CA GLU A 201 14.08 18.71 7.33
C GLU A 201 13.57 17.77 8.44
N PRO A 202 14.42 17.36 9.39
CA PRO A 202 13.98 16.51 10.49
C PRO A 202 12.88 17.23 11.31
N LYS A 203 11.78 16.52 11.60
CA LYS A 203 10.60 17.07 12.30
C LYS A 203 10.93 17.68 13.67
N HIS A 204 11.98 17.22 14.33
CA HIS A 204 12.44 17.77 15.59
C HIS A 204 13.34 19.00 15.37
N LYS A 205 12.78 20.20 15.58
CA LYS A 205 13.53 21.47 15.69
C LYS A 205 14.30 21.62 17.01
N GLY A 206 14.63 20.50 17.65
CA GLY A 206 15.29 20.45 18.95
C GLY A 206 16.68 19.84 18.87
N LYS A 207 17.47 20.03 19.92
CA LYS A 207 18.68 19.23 20.12
C LYS A 207 18.28 17.76 20.17
N LYS A 208 19.08 16.89 19.54
CA LYS A 208 18.90 15.44 19.70
C LYS A 208 18.98 15.11 21.19
N GLN A 209 18.15 14.17 21.66
CA GLN A 209 18.20 13.71 23.04
C GLN A 209 19.63 13.25 23.36
N GLY A 210 20.23 13.79 24.42
CA GLY A 210 21.64 13.56 24.78
C GLY A 210 22.66 14.58 24.22
N GLN A 211 22.28 15.44 23.27
CA GLN A 211 23.18 16.46 22.75
C GLN A 211 23.32 17.63 23.74
N ARG A 212 24.47 17.71 24.42
CA ARG A 212 24.80 18.83 25.31
C ARG A 212 24.97 20.14 24.52
N LYS A 213 24.61 21.28 25.14
CA LYS A 213 24.92 22.61 24.57
C LYS A 213 26.44 22.70 24.43
N ARG A 214 26.97 22.96 23.23
CA ARG A 214 28.41 23.27 23.10
C ARG A 214 28.70 24.45 24.04
N LYS A 215 29.80 24.37 24.81
CA LYS A 215 30.29 25.52 25.57
C LYS A 215 30.49 26.67 24.57
N ILE A 216 29.90 27.81 24.88
CA ILE A 216 30.05 29.00 24.06
C ILE A 216 31.50 29.47 24.25
N CYS A 217 32.28 29.48 23.18
CA CYS A 217 33.61 30.08 23.18
C CYS A 217 33.49 31.51 22.67
N ASN A 218 34.20 32.46 23.30
CA ASN A 218 34.19 33.86 22.89
C ASN A 218 34.65 34.08 21.45
N GLN A 219 35.47 33.17 20.92
CA GLN A 219 35.96 33.22 19.54
C GLN A 219 34.90 32.84 18.49
N THR A 220 33.89 32.05 18.85
CA THR A 220 32.84 31.58 17.90
C THR A 220 31.49 32.26 18.08
N LEU A 221 31.41 33.28 18.94
CA LEU A 221 30.21 34.11 19.09
C LEU A 221 30.04 35.03 17.89
N SER A 222 28.87 34.96 17.25
CA SER A 222 28.50 35.96 16.24
C SER A 222 28.39 37.35 16.87
N VAL A 223 28.68 38.39 16.08
CA VAL A 223 28.64 39.80 16.51
C VAL A 223 27.29 40.16 17.14
N SER A 224 26.19 39.65 16.56
CA SER A 224 24.83 39.87 17.08
C SER A 224 24.64 39.27 18.49
N LYS A 225 25.09 38.03 18.72
CA LYS A 225 25.03 37.41 20.06
C LYS A 225 25.97 38.08 21.06
N ARG A 226 27.13 38.56 20.63
CA ARG A 226 28.06 39.31 21.48
C ARG A 226 27.42 40.63 21.95
N LYS A 227 26.73 41.35 21.07
CA LYS A 227 25.96 42.55 21.43
C LYS A 227 24.81 42.27 22.41
N GLN A 228 24.14 41.12 22.30
CA GLN A 228 23.08 40.73 23.24
C GLN A 228 23.61 40.35 24.63
N LEU A 229 24.76 39.68 24.70
CA LEU A 229 25.41 39.35 25.97
C LEU A 229 25.86 40.59 26.72
N ASN A 230 26.37 41.60 26.02
CA ASN A 230 26.82 42.87 26.62
C ASN A 230 25.68 43.82 27.04
N ARG A 231 24.41 43.42 26.86
CA ARG A 231 23.25 44.22 27.31
C ARG A 231 22.76 43.85 28.71
N PHE A 232 23.32 42.80 29.30
CA PHE A 232 23.06 42.34 30.66
C PHE A 232 24.36 42.45 31.46
#